data_AF-A0A965HPX6-F1
#
_entry.id   AF-A0A965HPX6-F1
#
_cell.length_a   1.000
_cell.length_b   1.000
_cell.length_c   1.000
_cell.angle_alpha   90.00
_cell.angle_beta   90.00
_cell.angle_gamma   90.00
#
_symmetry.space_group_name_H-M   'P 1'
#
loop_
_entity.id
_entity.type
_entity.pdbx_description
1 polymer ?
#
loop_
_entity_poly.entity_id
_entity_poly.type
_entity_poly.pdbx_seq_one_letter_code
_entity_poly.pdbx_strand_id
1 'polypeptide(L)'
;MGAAAIFLLSLAALSLTLLFQNSFYSDNDDEIRSPQVLQAEYARWSSSLRDLTRIAAESTRPALPILTPPPSLDPAALGPWQRWQHLPPEGLARSVLSRRIPPQIELVSLTPRRLRVEDKDVSIDYAITLRTKEDILLAPVISAPVGKNLTSDHQRLLPKIVYAYDLPPGKIFDYAAAQNVLPAGTTLEGGWTLRRATRKSGRWVALEADLLPFTRIPALESIFVRESTTPAPALLRSRGELENSDAKRRAATQALDDRLESIRTDVKQYRAQLMASAPAAAKSKGMGAGSGVPTGAGVGMVGGAATGAGIGAMAGGGDGAAIGAGAGALAGMLIGAIVANSEQEKRVEQEKAARRAAVAAIEREVVEYQRKLMREFENELSQESTKQESTLARPTSRN
;
A
#
# COMPACT_ATOMS: atom_id res chain seq x y z
N MET A 1 -43.87 48.19 38.78
CA MET A 1 -43.48 48.09 37.36
C MET A 1 -42.10 47.44 37.11
N GLY A 2 -41.36 46.95 38.13
CA GLY A 2 -40.00 46.39 37.92
C GLY A 2 -39.93 44.91 37.50
N ALA A 3 -40.90 44.06 37.88
CA ALA A 3 -40.82 42.61 37.63
C ALA A 3 -41.06 42.21 36.15
N ALA A 4 -41.89 42.96 35.42
CA ALA A 4 -42.19 42.68 34.02
C ALA A 4 -41.02 43.02 33.08
N ALA A 5 -40.23 44.05 33.40
CA ALA A 5 -39.06 44.45 32.60
C ALA A 5 -37.92 43.44 32.71
N ILE A 6 -37.71 42.84 33.89
CA ILE A 6 -36.68 41.82 34.12
C ILE A 6 -37.04 40.51 33.40
N PHE A 7 -38.33 40.13 33.38
CA PHE A 7 -38.81 38.97 32.63
C PHE A 7 -38.71 39.15 31.10
N LEU A 8 -38.93 40.35 30.58
CA LEU A 8 -38.76 40.64 29.14
C LEU A 8 -37.28 40.62 28.73
N LEU A 9 -36.38 41.13 29.57
CA LEU A 9 -34.93 41.07 29.33
C LEU A 9 -34.39 39.64 29.40
N SER A 10 -34.89 38.81 30.33
CA SER A 10 -34.48 37.41 30.41
C SER A 10 -35.06 36.56 29.29
N LEU A 11 -36.29 36.80 28.83
CA LEU A 11 -36.84 36.14 27.64
C LEU A 11 -36.09 36.53 26.36
N ALA A 12 -35.72 37.81 26.23
CA ALA A 12 -34.89 38.29 25.11
C ALA A 12 -33.49 37.66 25.14
N ALA A 13 -32.86 37.55 26.32
CA ALA A 13 -31.58 36.86 26.46
C ALA A 13 -31.67 35.35 26.20
N LEU A 14 -32.74 34.69 26.65
CA LEU A 14 -32.95 33.25 26.45
C LEU A 14 -33.25 32.90 24.99
N SER A 15 -34.06 33.73 24.31
CA SER A 15 -34.32 33.61 22.86
C SER A 15 -33.07 33.94 22.03
N LEU A 16 -32.25 34.90 22.47
CA LEU A 16 -30.94 35.16 21.87
C LEU A 16 -30.02 33.93 22.01
N THR A 17 -29.94 33.30 23.19
CA THR A 17 -29.10 32.10 23.40
C THR A 17 -29.60 30.88 22.63
N LEU A 18 -30.92 30.69 22.48
CA LEU A 18 -31.48 29.59 21.68
C LEU A 18 -31.30 29.80 20.17
N LEU A 19 -31.24 31.06 19.70
CA LEU A 19 -30.87 31.39 18.32
C LEU A 19 -29.38 31.11 18.02
N PHE A 20 -28.51 31.05 19.04
CA PHE A 20 -27.10 30.73 18.90
C PHE A 20 -26.75 29.25 19.07
N GLN A 21 -27.70 28.37 19.45
CA GLN A 21 -27.44 26.93 19.58
C GLN A 21 -27.46 26.17 18.25
N ASN A 22 -28.10 26.70 17.21
CA ASN A 22 -28.02 26.12 15.87
C ASN A 22 -26.81 26.68 15.13
N SER A 23 -25.83 25.82 14.85
CA SER A 23 -24.68 26.20 14.03
C SER A 23 -25.15 26.79 12.69
N PHE A 24 -24.82 28.06 12.44
CA PHE A 24 -25.16 28.80 11.21
C PHE A 24 -24.52 28.21 9.94
N TYR A 25 -23.74 27.15 10.09
CA TYR A 25 -23.09 26.43 9.01
C TYR A 25 -23.10 24.91 9.27
N SER A 26 -22.84 24.14 8.22
CA SER A 26 -22.63 22.70 8.30
C SER A 26 -21.15 22.37 8.48
N ASP A 27 -20.88 21.50 9.44
CA ASP A 27 -19.58 20.89 9.72
C ASP A 27 -19.37 19.58 8.93
N ASN A 28 -20.44 19.04 8.35
CA ASN A 28 -20.39 17.85 7.50
C ASN A 28 -19.62 18.10 6.19
N ASP A 29 -19.27 17.00 5.52
CA ASP A 29 -18.77 17.00 4.14
C ASP A 29 -19.94 17.07 3.14
N ASP A 30 -20.44 18.28 2.90
CA ASP A 30 -21.51 18.56 1.93
C ASP A 30 -21.00 18.76 0.49
N GLU A 31 -19.74 18.45 0.23
CA GLU A 31 -19.09 18.76 -1.05
C GLU A 31 -19.61 17.89 -2.20
N ILE A 32 -19.75 18.49 -3.38
CA ILE A 32 -20.27 17.82 -4.57
C ILE A 32 -19.15 16.99 -5.19
N ARG A 33 -19.31 15.66 -5.12
CA ARG A 33 -18.35 14.69 -5.66
C ARG A 33 -18.79 14.10 -7.00
N SER A 34 -19.12 14.94 -7.98
CA SER A 34 -19.40 14.44 -9.33
C SER A 34 -18.11 13.96 -10.01
N PRO A 35 -18.17 13.01 -10.96
CA PRO A 35 -16.99 12.56 -11.69
C PRO A 35 -16.21 13.69 -12.36
N GLN A 36 -16.90 14.70 -12.88
CA GLN A 36 -16.29 15.87 -13.52
C GLN A 36 -15.52 16.74 -12.51
N VAL A 37 -16.09 16.96 -11.32
CA VAL A 37 -15.43 17.71 -10.24
C VAL A 37 -14.18 16.96 -9.78
N LEU A 38 -14.29 15.65 -9.53
CA LEU A 38 -13.16 14.82 -9.13
C LEU A 38 -12.05 14.79 -10.18
N GLN A 39 -12.38 14.75 -11.48
CA GLN A 39 -11.39 14.80 -12.56
C GLN A 39 -10.67 16.16 -12.59
N ALA A 40 -11.40 17.26 -12.43
CA ALA A 40 -10.82 18.61 -12.40
C ALA A 40 -9.95 18.84 -11.14
N GLU A 41 -10.39 18.34 -9.99
CA GLU A 41 -9.60 18.31 -8.75
C GLU A 41 -8.33 17.48 -8.92
N TYR A 42 -8.45 16.27 -9.47
CA TYR A 42 -7.31 15.39 -9.74
C TYR A 42 -6.28 16.06 -10.64
N ALA A 43 -6.69 16.67 -11.75
CA ALA A 43 -5.78 17.33 -12.68
C ALA A 43 -4.97 18.45 -12.00
N ARG A 44 -5.63 19.30 -11.20
CA ARG A 44 -4.97 20.39 -10.46
C ARG A 44 -4.03 19.86 -9.39
N TRP A 45 -4.52 18.92 -8.58
CA TRP A 45 -3.76 18.34 -7.48
C TRP A 45 -2.53 17.55 -7.98
N SER A 46 -2.69 16.68 -8.97
CA SER A 46 -1.59 15.91 -9.55
C SER A 46 -0.57 16.81 -10.27
N SER A 47 -1.01 17.87 -10.97
CA SER A 47 -0.10 18.88 -11.53
C SER A 47 0.75 19.52 -10.44
N SER A 48 0.13 19.92 -9.32
CA SER A 48 0.86 20.53 -8.20
C SER A 48 1.93 19.58 -7.63
N LEU A 49 1.63 18.28 -7.48
CA LEU A 49 2.61 17.30 -7.01
C LEU A 49 3.75 17.07 -8.01
N ARG A 50 3.46 17.05 -9.31
CA ARG A 50 4.50 16.93 -10.35
C ARG A 50 5.40 18.16 -10.37
N ASP A 51 4.82 19.36 -10.25
CA ASP A 51 5.58 20.60 -10.15
C ASP A 51 6.47 20.61 -8.90
N LEU A 52 5.95 20.17 -7.75
CA LEU A 52 6.74 20.00 -6.53
C LEU A 52 7.87 19.01 -6.71
N THR A 53 7.62 17.87 -7.38
CA THR A 53 8.64 16.85 -7.63
C THR A 53 9.78 17.41 -8.49
N ARG A 54 9.44 18.16 -9.55
CA ARG A 54 10.43 18.84 -10.39
C ARG A 54 11.23 19.87 -9.59
N ILE A 55 10.55 20.75 -8.85
CA ILE A 55 11.21 21.79 -8.06
C ILE A 55 12.11 21.16 -6.99
N ALA A 56 11.66 20.11 -6.30
CA ALA A 56 12.44 19.42 -5.28
C ALA A 56 13.72 18.81 -5.86
N ALA A 57 13.64 18.21 -7.06
CA ALA A 57 14.80 17.66 -7.75
C ALA A 57 15.82 18.74 -8.19
N GLU A 58 15.36 19.95 -8.51
CA GLU A 58 16.21 21.07 -8.96
C GLU A 58 16.73 21.92 -7.79
N SER A 59 16.06 21.89 -6.65
CA SER A 59 16.36 22.79 -5.52
C SER A 59 17.31 22.15 -4.51
N THR A 60 18.24 22.95 -4.01
CA THR A 60 18.96 22.68 -2.76
C THR A 60 18.30 23.35 -1.54
N ARG A 61 17.12 23.96 -1.74
CA ARG A 61 16.44 24.73 -0.70
C ARG A 61 15.64 23.79 0.21
N PRO A 62 15.67 24.01 1.54
CA PRO A 62 14.95 23.17 2.48
C PRO A 62 13.44 23.39 2.47
N ALA A 63 12.95 24.56 2.05
CA ALA A 63 11.52 24.88 2.02
C ALA A 63 11.10 25.34 0.62
N LEU A 64 10.13 24.64 0.04
CA LEU A 64 9.58 24.94 -1.27
C LEU A 64 8.33 25.84 -1.16
N PRO A 65 8.09 26.74 -2.13
CA PRO A 65 6.82 27.44 -2.23
C PRO A 65 5.73 26.46 -2.69
N ILE A 66 5.11 25.78 -1.73
CA ILE A 66 4.13 24.71 -2.01
C ILE A 66 2.73 25.26 -2.27
N LEU A 67 2.38 26.38 -1.65
CA LEU A 67 1.06 26.98 -1.81
C LEU A 67 1.05 28.00 -2.95
N THR A 68 -0.08 28.12 -3.63
CA THR A 68 -0.31 29.22 -4.57
C THR A 68 -0.25 30.55 -3.80
N PRO A 69 0.26 31.64 -4.39
CA PRO A 69 0.25 32.93 -3.72
C PRO A 69 -1.20 33.39 -3.48
N PRO A 70 -1.50 34.02 -2.33
CA PRO A 70 -2.84 34.53 -2.07
C PRO A 70 -3.17 35.65 -3.06
N PRO A 71 -4.42 35.75 -3.54
CA PRO A 71 -4.81 36.86 -4.38
C PRO A 71 -4.71 38.19 -3.61
N SER A 72 -4.50 39.26 -4.36
CA SER A 72 -4.53 40.61 -3.81
C SER A 72 -5.82 40.87 -3.06
N LEU A 73 -5.71 41.55 -1.91
CA LEU A 73 -6.87 42.01 -1.16
C LEU A 73 -7.74 42.89 -2.07
N ASP A 74 -9.03 42.58 -2.13
CA ASP A 74 -10.04 43.39 -2.79
C ASP A 74 -10.93 44.03 -1.72
N PRO A 75 -10.63 45.28 -1.31
CA PRO A 75 -11.38 45.95 -0.25
C PRO A 75 -12.85 46.19 -0.63
N ALA A 76 -13.13 46.37 -1.92
CA ALA A 76 -14.48 46.64 -2.41
C ALA A 76 -15.36 45.38 -2.34
N ALA A 77 -14.81 44.21 -2.70
CA ALA A 77 -15.50 42.93 -2.56
C ALA A 77 -15.76 42.53 -1.10
N LEU A 78 -15.00 43.08 -0.16
CA LEU A 78 -15.06 42.78 1.26
C LEU A 78 -15.54 43.98 2.09
N GLY A 79 -16.41 44.83 1.56
CA GLY A 79 -17.04 45.91 2.32
C GLY A 79 -17.83 45.38 3.54
N PRO A 80 -18.03 46.19 4.61
CA PRO A 80 -18.72 45.75 5.82
C PRO A 80 -20.10 45.13 5.56
N TRP A 81 -20.86 45.73 4.63
CA TRP A 81 -22.18 45.25 4.25
C TRP A 81 -22.12 43.91 3.48
N GLN A 82 -21.23 43.80 2.49
CA GLN A 82 -21.02 42.57 1.72
C GLN A 82 -20.58 41.42 2.62
N ARG A 83 -19.67 41.69 3.57
CA ARG A 83 -19.24 40.69 4.56
C ARG A 83 -20.41 40.20 5.39
N TRP A 84 -21.21 41.11 5.93
CA TRP A 84 -22.35 40.74 6.77
C TRP A 84 -23.40 39.91 6.01
N GLN A 85 -23.69 40.28 4.75
CA GLN A 85 -24.73 39.64 3.97
C GLN A 85 -24.29 38.30 3.35
N HIS A 86 -23.09 38.25 2.76
CA HIS A 86 -22.68 37.18 1.85
C HIS A 86 -21.49 36.36 2.33
N LEU A 87 -20.70 36.82 3.30
CA LEU A 87 -19.57 36.03 3.79
C LEU A 87 -20.08 34.87 4.66
N PRO A 88 -19.73 33.62 4.34
CA PRO A 88 -20.00 32.50 5.24
C PRO A 88 -19.25 32.69 6.57
N PRO A 89 -19.76 32.12 7.68
CA PRO A 89 -19.04 32.07 8.93
C PRO A 89 -17.65 31.46 8.74
N GLU A 90 -16.63 32.03 9.37
CA GLU A 90 -15.24 31.54 9.30
C GLU A 90 -15.14 30.07 9.72
N GLY A 91 -16.00 29.63 10.65
CA GLY A 91 -16.11 28.23 11.08
C GLY A 91 -16.37 27.25 9.94
N LEU A 92 -17.13 27.64 8.90
CA LEU A 92 -17.33 26.80 7.71
C LEU A 92 -16.02 26.61 6.95
N ALA A 93 -15.28 27.69 6.68
CA ALA A 93 -14.04 27.60 5.95
C ALA A 93 -12.98 26.83 6.74
N ARG A 94 -12.91 27.02 8.07
CA ARG A 94 -12.04 26.25 8.96
C ARG A 94 -12.40 24.77 8.98
N SER A 95 -13.69 24.41 9.05
CA SER A 95 -14.11 23.00 9.05
C SER A 95 -13.70 22.32 7.74
N VAL A 96 -13.99 22.93 6.59
CA VAL A 96 -13.59 22.43 5.27
C VAL A 96 -12.07 22.27 5.16
N LEU A 97 -11.32 23.30 5.55
CA LEU A 97 -9.87 23.28 5.45
C LEU A 97 -9.24 22.24 6.41
N SER A 98 -9.79 22.08 7.61
CA SER A 98 -9.32 21.08 8.58
C SER A 98 -9.42 19.64 8.07
N ARG A 99 -10.41 19.34 7.22
CA ARG A 99 -10.53 18.02 6.55
C ARG A 99 -9.44 17.78 5.51
N ARG A 100 -8.87 18.86 4.95
CA ARG A 100 -7.91 18.86 3.84
C ARG A 100 -6.46 18.98 4.31
N ILE A 101 -6.25 19.41 5.55
CA ILE A 101 -4.94 19.53 6.19
C ILE A 101 -4.66 18.24 6.98
N PRO A 102 -3.52 17.56 6.78
CA PRO A 102 -3.14 16.40 7.58
C PRO A 102 -2.86 16.84 9.03
N PRO A 103 -3.01 15.97 10.05
CA PRO A 103 -2.94 16.35 11.47
C PRO A 103 -1.62 17.00 11.89
N GLN A 104 -0.60 16.86 11.05
CA GLN A 104 0.78 17.27 11.28
C GLN A 104 1.08 18.63 10.68
N ILE A 105 0.09 19.26 10.05
CA ILE A 105 0.09 20.65 9.65
C ILE A 105 -1.04 21.33 10.43
N GLU A 106 -0.75 22.50 10.99
CA GLU A 106 -1.69 23.30 11.76
C GLU A 106 -2.10 24.53 10.97
N LEU A 107 -3.38 24.87 11.00
CA LEU A 107 -3.87 26.15 10.50
C LEU A 107 -3.65 27.24 11.55
N VAL A 108 -2.74 28.17 11.27
CA VAL A 108 -2.43 29.31 12.15
C VAL A 108 -3.39 30.47 11.92
N SER A 109 -3.59 30.87 10.66
CA SER A 109 -4.52 31.94 10.31
C SER A 109 -5.24 31.69 9.00
N LEU A 110 -6.44 32.25 8.91
CA LEU A 110 -7.33 32.21 7.76
C LEU A 110 -7.95 33.59 7.60
N THR A 111 -7.70 34.26 6.48
CA THR A 111 -8.17 35.63 6.26
C THR A 111 -8.79 35.76 4.88
N PRO A 112 -10.07 36.16 4.75
CA PRO A 112 -10.68 36.37 3.44
C PRO A 112 -10.01 37.54 2.71
N ARG A 113 -9.73 37.35 1.42
CA ARG A 113 -9.06 38.34 0.56
C ARG A 113 -9.96 38.84 -0.57
N ARG A 114 -10.81 37.98 -1.11
CA ARG A 114 -11.74 38.30 -2.18
C ARG A 114 -13.02 37.48 -2.04
N LEU A 115 -14.16 38.12 -2.29
CA LEU A 115 -15.49 37.49 -2.29
C LEU A 115 -16.12 37.72 -3.67
N ARG A 116 -16.64 36.66 -4.29
CA ARG A 116 -17.42 36.71 -5.53
C ARG A 116 -18.77 36.09 -5.25
N VAL A 117 -19.82 36.74 -5.73
CA VAL A 117 -21.20 36.29 -5.57
C VAL A 117 -21.71 35.93 -6.96
N GLU A 118 -22.13 34.68 -7.13
CA GLU A 118 -22.68 34.13 -8.37
C GLU A 118 -24.07 33.57 -8.06
N ASP A 119 -25.11 34.33 -8.42
CA ASP A 119 -26.51 34.05 -8.09
C ASP A 119 -26.76 33.87 -6.57
N LYS A 120 -26.84 32.62 -6.11
CA LYS A 120 -27.07 32.24 -4.71
C LYS A 120 -25.81 31.69 -4.04
N ASP A 121 -24.77 31.47 -4.83
CA ASP A 121 -23.54 30.87 -4.41
C ASP A 121 -22.47 31.93 -4.22
N VAL A 122 -21.51 31.64 -3.35
CA VAL A 122 -20.37 32.52 -3.09
C VAL A 122 -19.07 31.76 -3.24
N SER A 123 -18.09 32.44 -3.82
CA SER A 123 -16.71 31.99 -3.95
C SER A 123 -15.82 32.91 -3.13
N ILE A 124 -14.99 32.36 -2.25
CA ILE A 124 -14.12 33.15 -1.38
C ILE A 124 -12.69 32.70 -1.51
N ASP A 125 -11.82 33.65 -1.85
CA ASP A 125 -10.39 33.46 -1.81
C ASP A 125 -9.86 33.88 -0.43
N TYR A 126 -9.11 33.00 0.21
CA TYR A 126 -8.48 33.21 1.51
C TYR A 126 -6.96 33.29 1.37
N ALA A 127 -6.34 34.10 2.22
CA ALA A 127 -4.95 33.90 2.62
C ALA A 127 -4.92 32.97 3.83
N ILE A 128 -4.06 31.96 3.77
CA ILE A 128 -3.85 30.99 4.83
C ILE A 128 -2.40 31.02 5.28
N THR A 129 -2.21 30.82 6.58
CA THR A 129 -0.90 30.55 7.17
C THR A 129 -0.98 29.21 7.87
N LEU A 130 -0.08 28.31 7.49
CA LEU A 130 0.02 26.97 8.02
C LEU A 130 1.37 26.78 8.71
N ARG A 131 1.43 25.89 9.69
CA ARG A 131 2.68 25.53 10.38
C ARG A 131 2.83 24.02 10.43
N THR A 132 3.98 23.51 10.02
CA THR A 132 4.29 22.08 10.12
C THR A 132 4.69 21.72 11.56
N LYS A 133 4.16 20.61 12.08
CA LYS A 133 4.52 20.06 13.41
C LYS A 133 5.66 19.05 13.33
N GLU A 134 5.83 18.43 12.16
CA GLU A 134 6.91 17.49 11.83
C GLU A 134 7.38 17.71 10.39
N ASP A 135 8.49 17.06 10.04
CA ASP A 135 9.04 17.07 8.69
C ASP A 135 8.04 16.42 7.73
N ILE A 136 7.70 17.14 6.65
CA ILE A 136 6.98 16.59 5.51
C ILE A 136 7.97 16.35 4.39
N LEU A 137 8.06 15.10 3.99
CA LEU A 137 8.94 14.62 2.95
C LEU A 137 8.15 14.35 1.67
N LEU A 138 8.77 14.56 0.53
CA LEU A 138 8.31 14.06 -0.75
C LEU A 138 8.95 12.69 -0.98
N ALA A 139 8.14 11.64 -0.87
CA ALA A 139 8.60 10.25 -0.95
C ALA A 139 8.22 9.62 -2.30
N PRO A 140 9.19 9.16 -3.11
CA PRO A 140 8.91 8.38 -4.31
C PRO A 140 8.15 7.11 -3.97
N VAL A 141 7.18 6.74 -4.82
CA VAL A 141 6.46 5.48 -4.72
C VAL A 141 7.01 4.53 -5.77
N ILE A 142 7.60 3.42 -5.31
CA ILE A 142 8.24 2.43 -6.15
C ILE A 142 7.58 1.06 -5.97
N SER A 143 7.79 0.15 -6.93
CA SER A 143 7.49 -1.26 -6.70
C SER A 143 8.41 -1.82 -5.62
N ALA A 144 7.89 -2.68 -4.75
CA ALA A 144 8.69 -3.36 -3.74
C ALA A 144 9.90 -4.04 -4.41
N PRO A 145 11.13 -3.76 -3.95
CA PRO A 145 12.32 -4.20 -4.63
C PRO A 145 12.41 -5.72 -4.59
N VAL A 146 12.57 -6.32 -5.78
CA VAL A 146 12.87 -7.74 -5.90
C VAL A 146 14.39 -7.88 -5.74
N GLY A 147 14.84 -8.24 -4.54
CA GLY A 147 16.24 -8.58 -4.28
C GLY A 147 16.76 -9.65 -5.26
N LYS A 148 18.03 -9.54 -5.67
CA LYS A 148 18.66 -10.42 -6.68
C LYS A 148 18.67 -11.91 -6.30
N ASN A 149 18.50 -12.22 -5.01
CA ASN A 149 18.56 -13.59 -4.47
C ASN A 149 17.18 -14.14 -4.06
N LEU A 150 16.08 -13.47 -4.45
CA LEU A 150 14.74 -13.93 -4.13
C LEU A 150 14.34 -15.12 -4.99
N THR A 151 13.65 -16.10 -4.37
CA THR A 151 13.11 -17.25 -5.10
C THR A 151 11.99 -16.81 -6.04
N SER A 152 11.68 -17.61 -7.07
CA SER A 152 10.57 -17.34 -8.01
C SER A 152 9.23 -17.14 -7.30
N ASP A 153 8.99 -17.85 -6.20
CA ASP A 153 7.77 -17.67 -5.38
C ASP A 153 7.69 -16.26 -4.78
N HIS A 154 8.79 -15.69 -4.28
CA HIS A 154 8.77 -14.31 -3.79
C HIS A 154 8.46 -13.33 -4.92
N GLN A 155 9.08 -13.52 -6.09
CA GLN A 155 8.84 -12.65 -7.25
C GLN A 155 7.35 -12.66 -7.67
N ARG A 156 6.69 -13.81 -7.56
CA ARG A 156 5.25 -13.95 -7.85
C ARG A 156 4.36 -13.30 -6.78
N LEU A 157 4.75 -13.38 -5.50
CA LEU A 157 3.89 -12.98 -4.38
C LEU A 157 4.09 -11.53 -3.92
N LEU A 158 5.29 -10.96 -4.01
CA LEU A 158 5.58 -9.58 -3.59
C LEU A 158 4.63 -8.53 -4.20
N PRO A 159 4.25 -8.59 -5.49
CA PRO A 159 3.31 -7.64 -6.08
C PRO A 159 1.90 -7.67 -5.46
N LYS A 160 1.56 -8.72 -4.71
CA LYS A 160 0.25 -8.92 -4.09
C LYS A 160 0.19 -8.44 -2.64
N ILE A 161 1.33 -8.12 -2.03
CA ILE A 161 1.41 -7.72 -0.62
C ILE A 161 0.97 -6.26 -0.46
N VAL A 162 0.13 -6.00 0.54
CA VAL A 162 -0.27 -4.65 0.93
C VAL A 162 0.72 -4.11 1.97
N TYR A 163 1.66 -3.28 1.54
CA TYR A 163 2.66 -2.70 2.43
C TYR A 163 2.19 -1.44 3.15
N ALA A 164 1.29 -0.68 2.53
CA ALA A 164 0.70 0.52 3.09
C ALA A 164 -0.78 0.63 2.69
N TYR A 165 -1.62 1.14 3.58
CA TYR A 165 -3.08 1.20 3.40
C TYR A 165 -3.53 2.27 2.40
N ASP A 166 -2.62 3.14 1.98
CA ASP A 166 -2.83 4.26 1.07
C ASP A 166 -2.14 4.04 -0.28
N LEU A 167 -1.46 2.90 -0.46
CA LEU A 167 -0.79 2.53 -1.69
C LEU A 167 -1.44 1.30 -2.34
N PRO A 168 -1.33 1.17 -3.68
CA PRO A 168 -1.64 -0.08 -4.35
C PRO A 168 -0.79 -1.26 -3.83
N PRO A 169 -1.31 -2.50 -3.91
CA PRO A 169 -0.54 -3.71 -3.62
C PRO A 169 0.81 -3.74 -4.36
N GLY A 170 1.85 -4.23 -3.69
CA GLY A 170 3.20 -4.31 -4.23
C GLY A 170 3.94 -2.97 -4.34
N LYS A 171 3.33 -1.84 -3.93
CA LYS A 171 3.98 -0.52 -3.90
C LYS A 171 4.43 -0.15 -2.50
N ILE A 172 5.53 0.59 -2.42
CA ILE A 172 6.12 1.10 -1.18
C ILE A 172 6.57 2.54 -1.35
N PHE A 173 6.69 3.27 -0.25
CA PHE A 173 7.46 4.51 -0.22
C PHE A 173 8.96 4.19 -0.17
N ASP A 174 9.74 4.83 -1.04
CA ASP A 174 11.19 4.82 -0.95
C ASP A 174 11.64 5.85 0.07
N TYR A 175 11.68 5.45 1.34
CA TYR A 175 12.08 6.34 2.43
C TYR A 175 13.53 6.82 2.29
N ALA A 176 14.42 6.00 1.73
CA ALA A 176 15.82 6.37 1.54
C ALA A 176 16.00 7.46 0.48
N ALA A 177 15.13 7.48 -0.53
CA ALA A 177 15.11 8.52 -1.56
C ALA A 177 14.16 9.70 -1.23
N ALA A 178 13.50 9.69 -0.06
CA ALA A 178 12.57 10.74 0.31
C ALA A 178 13.29 12.06 0.60
N GLN A 179 12.77 13.17 0.06
CA GLN A 179 13.36 14.49 0.22
C GLN A 179 12.56 15.32 1.21
N ASN A 180 13.21 15.94 2.19
CA ASN A 180 12.51 16.85 3.11
C ASN A 180 12.17 18.16 2.38
N VAL A 181 10.89 18.40 2.16
CA VAL A 181 10.39 19.60 1.43
C VAL A 181 9.79 20.64 2.36
N LEU A 182 9.41 20.24 3.58
CA LEU A 182 8.91 21.11 4.64
C LEU A 182 9.43 20.63 5.99
N PRO A 183 10.54 21.18 6.50
CA PRO A 183 11.02 20.91 7.84
C PRO A 183 9.97 21.24 8.91
N ALA A 184 10.02 20.58 10.05
CA ALA A 184 9.19 20.87 11.21
C ALA A 184 9.33 22.33 11.64
N GLY A 185 8.21 22.95 12.04
CA GLY A 185 8.15 24.35 12.42
C GLY A 185 8.12 25.34 11.25
N THR A 186 8.23 24.86 10.00
CA THR A 186 8.13 25.71 8.81
C THR A 186 6.74 26.34 8.75
N THR A 187 6.72 27.65 8.57
CA THR A 187 5.49 28.41 8.33
C THR A 187 5.30 28.60 6.83
N LEU A 188 4.12 28.26 6.34
CA LEU A 188 3.73 28.35 4.93
C LEU A 188 2.61 29.36 4.78
N GLU A 189 2.80 30.29 3.87
CA GLU A 189 1.79 31.27 3.52
C GLU A 189 1.31 31.02 2.10
N GLY A 190 0.01 31.15 1.87
CA GLY A 190 -0.57 30.87 0.58
C GLY A 190 -2.02 31.29 0.43
N GLY A 191 -2.54 31.07 -0.77
CA GLY A 191 -3.92 31.22 -1.15
C GLY A 191 -4.67 29.89 -1.03
N TRP A 192 -5.93 29.97 -0.66
CA TRP A 192 -6.86 28.84 -0.75
C TRP A 192 -8.26 29.36 -1.08
N THR A 193 -8.97 28.68 -1.98
CA THR A 193 -10.28 29.13 -2.44
C THR A 193 -11.36 28.15 -2.00
N LEU A 194 -12.35 28.67 -1.26
CA LEU A 194 -13.65 28.04 -1.10
C LEU A 194 -14.47 28.38 -2.34
N ARG A 195 -14.47 27.48 -3.33
CA ARG A 195 -14.98 27.76 -4.68
C ARG A 195 -16.46 28.03 -4.69
N ARG A 196 -17.22 27.26 -3.92
CA ARG A 196 -18.66 27.36 -3.88
C ARG A 196 -19.17 27.06 -2.49
N ALA A 197 -19.83 28.04 -1.89
CA ALA A 197 -20.64 27.89 -0.70
C ALA A 197 -22.03 28.48 -0.94
N THR A 198 -23.05 27.90 -0.33
CA THR A 198 -24.44 28.34 -0.51
C THR A 198 -25.22 28.25 0.78
N ARG A 199 -26.36 28.93 0.87
CA ARG A 199 -27.28 28.79 2.00
C ARG A 199 -28.35 27.74 1.69
N LYS A 200 -28.33 26.62 2.40
CA LYS A 200 -29.34 25.56 2.32
C LYS A 200 -30.12 25.52 3.63
N SER A 201 -31.43 25.75 3.56
CA SER A 201 -32.32 25.75 4.74
C SER A 201 -31.85 26.67 5.87
N GLY A 202 -31.34 27.86 5.51
CA GLY A 202 -30.83 28.85 6.47
C GLY A 202 -29.44 28.57 7.03
N ARG A 203 -28.79 27.46 6.67
CA ARG A 203 -27.41 27.13 7.06
C ARG A 203 -26.46 27.27 5.87
N TRP A 204 -25.26 27.76 6.12
CA TRP A 204 -24.20 27.74 5.11
C TRP A 204 -23.64 26.34 4.92
N VAL A 205 -23.48 25.92 3.66
CA VAL A 205 -22.87 24.65 3.28
C VAL A 205 -21.77 24.92 2.26
N ALA A 206 -20.65 24.20 2.39
CA ALA A 206 -19.57 24.22 1.42
C ALA A 206 -19.81 23.12 0.39
N LEU A 207 -19.89 23.50 -0.88
CA LEU A 207 -20.17 22.59 -1.99
C LEU A 207 -18.91 22.24 -2.78
N GLU A 208 -17.91 23.12 -2.82
CA GLU A 208 -16.65 22.88 -3.52
C GLU A 208 -15.53 23.74 -2.93
N ALA A 209 -14.35 23.14 -2.75
CA ALA A 209 -13.15 23.84 -2.30
C ALA A 209 -11.88 23.32 -2.98
N ASP A 210 -10.84 24.15 -3.03
CA ASP A 210 -9.56 23.73 -3.60
C ASP A 210 -8.82 22.72 -2.73
N LEU A 211 -8.18 21.74 -3.39
CA LEU A 211 -7.26 20.80 -2.74
C LEU A 211 -5.92 21.48 -2.47
N LEU A 212 -5.32 21.15 -1.35
CA LEU A 212 -3.94 21.52 -1.05
C LEU A 212 -3.01 20.41 -1.56
N PRO A 213 -1.74 20.71 -1.90
CA PRO A 213 -0.82 19.67 -2.41
C PRO A 213 -0.60 18.50 -1.43
N PHE A 214 -0.72 18.74 -0.13
CA PHE A 214 -0.62 17.72 0.93
C PHE A 214 -1.97 17.14 1.37
N THR A 215 -3.07 17.48 0.68
CA THR A 215 -4.38 16.87 0.97
C THR A 215 -4.34 15.37 0.69
N ARG A 216 -4.72 14.57 1.69
CA ARG A 216 -4.70 13.10 1.67
C ARG A 216 -6.01 12.57 1.09
N ILE A 217 -5.99 12.13 -0.16
CA ILE A 217 -7.14 11.44 -0.77
C ILE A 217 -6.66 10.12 -1.36
N PRO A 218 -6.82 8.99 -0.65
CA PRO A 218 -6.30 7.68 -1.08
C PRO A 218 -6.73 7.30 -2.50
N ALA A 219 -7.95 7.65 -2.90
CA ALA A 219 -8.44 7.40 -4.25
C ALA A 219 -7.61 8.13 -5.32
N LEU A 220 -7.38 9.44 -5.14
CA LEU A 220 -6.59 10.23 -6.10
C LEU A 220 -5.11 9.83 -6.08
N GLU A 221 -4.56 9.57 -4.89
CA GLU A 221 -3.19 9.08 -4.73
C GLU A 221 -3.00 7.73 -5.42
N SER A 222 -3.96 6.81 -5.31
CA SER A 222 -3.89 5.51 -5.98
C SER A 222 -3.92 5.64 -7.51
N ILE A 223 -4.72 6.57 -8.05
CA ILE A 223 -4.75 6.87 -9.49
C ILE A 223 -3.39 7.42 -9.92
N PHE A 224 -2.86 8.40 -9.18
CA PHE A 224 -1.57 9.02 -9.46
C PHE A 224 -0.40 8.03 -9.42
N VAL A 225 -0.39 7.11 -8.47
CA VAL A 225 0.65 6.07 -8.37
C VAL A 225 0.56 5.03 -9.50
N ARG A 226 -0.64 4.78 -10.03
CA ARG A 226 -0.85 3.88 -11.17
C ARG A 226 -0.44 4.51 -12.50
N GLU A 227 -0.41 5.83 -12.58
CA GLU A 227 0.10 6.51 -13.76
C GLU A 227 1.59 6.22 -13.94
N SER A 228 1.94 5.62 -15.08
CA SER A 228 3.33 5.41 -15.46
C SER A 228 3.94 6.77 -15.80
N THR A 229 4.69 7.32 -14.85
CA THR A 229 5.38 8.61 -14.98
C THR A 229 6.88 8.42 -14.81
N THR A 230 7.67 9.27 -15.48
CA THR A 230 9.13 9.35 -15.30
C THR A 230 9.47 10.82 -15.01
N PRO A 231 10.00 11.16 -13.82
CA PRO A 231 10.36 10.28 -12.71
C PRO A 231 9.15 9.61 -12.04
N ALA A 232 9.40 8.60 -11.21
CA ALA A 232 8.36 7.87 -10.47
C ALA A 232 7.47 8.83 -9.65
N PRO A 233 6.17 8.53 -9.51
CA PRO A 233 5.26 9.39 -8.77
C PRO A 233 5.72 9.51 -7.32
N ALA A 234 5.76 10.73 -6.79
CA ALA A 234 6.13 11.00 -5.42
C ALA A 234 4.96 11.64 -4.67
N LEU A 235 4.76 11.21 -3.42
CA LEU A 235 3.69 11.69 -2.56
C LEU A 235 4.29 12.37 -1.34
N LEU A 236 3.66 13.46 -0.89
CA LEU A 236 4.02 14.08 0.38
C LEU A 236 3.66 13.12 1.51
N ARG A 237 4.55 12.83 2.44
CA ARG A 237 4.33 12.01 3.64
C ARG A 237 5.12 12.58 4.79
N SER A 238 4.59 12.48 5.99
CA SER A 238 5.35 12.92 7.14
C SER A 238 6.45 11.93 7.51
N ARG A 239 7.46 12.36 8.26
CA ARG A 239 8.53 11.46 8.72
C ARG A 239 7.96 10.27 9.49
N GLY A 240 7.07 10.51 10.46
CA GLY A 240 6.45 9.43 11.23
C GLY A 240 5.63 8.47 10.38
N GLU A 241 4.94 8.96 9.34
CA GLU A 241 4.21 8.11 8.38
C GLU A 241 5.17 7.19 7.61
N LEU A 242 6.29 7.72 7.13
CA LEU A 242 7.28 6.95 6.36
C LEU A 242 8.00 5.90 7.21
N GLU A 243 8.39 6.24 8.44
CA GLU A 243 9.01 5.30 9.37
C GLU A 243 8.07 4.15 9.74
N ASN A 244 6.81 4.46 10.00
CA ASN A 244 5.78 3.45 10.24
C ASN A 244 5.53 2.58 9.00
N SER A 245 5.51 3.18 7.81
CA SER A 245 5.37 2.42 6.56
C SER A 245 6.57 1.50 6.31
N ASP A 246 7.79 1.95 6.61
CA ASP A 246 8.99 1.11 6.51
C ASP A 246 8.98 -0.05 7.50
N ALA A 247 8.56 0.20 8.74
CA ALA A 247 8.39 -0.86 9.75
C ALA A 247 7.36 -1.91 9.30
N LYS A 248 6.20 -1.46 8.78
CA LYS A 248 5.18 -2.34 8.19
C LYS A 248 5.70 -3.11 6.98
N ARG A 249 6.51 -2.48 6.13
CA ARG A 249 7.17 -3.13 5.00
C ARG A 249 8.06 -4.29 5.44
N ARG A 250 8.91 -4.05 6.44
CA ARG A 250 9.78 -5.08 7.02
C ARG A 250 8.97 -6.22 7.64
N ALA A 251 7.93 -5.90 8.42
CA ALA A 251 7.06 -6.90 9.02
C ALA A 251 6.32 -7.75 7.97
N ALA A 252 5.78 -7.14 6.92
CA ALA A 252 5.08 -7.85 5.85
C ALA A 252 6.01 -8.75 5.03
N THR A 253 7.27 -8.32 4.82
CA THR A 253 8.28 -9.13 4.14
C THR A 253 8.68 -10.33 5.01
N GLN A 254 8.92 -10.12 6.30
CA GLN A 254 9.19 -11.21 7.24
C GLN A 254 8.02 -12.21 7.30
N ALA A 255 6.78 -11.73 7.33
CA ALA A 255 5.60 -12.58 7.35
C ALA A 255 5.48 -13.44 6.06
N LEU A 256 5.85 -12.88 4.90
CA LEU A 256 5.95 -13.65 3.66
C LEU A 256 6.99 -14.77 3.78
N ASP A 257 8.19 -14.43 4.25
CA ASP A 257 9.30 -15.37 4.40
C ASP A 257 8.95 -16.51 5.36
N ASP A 258 8.39 -16.17 6.53
CA ASP A 258 7.95 -17.12 7.55
C ASP A 258 6.86 -18.06 6.99
N ARG A 259 5.90 -17.53 6.23
CA ARG A 259 4.83 -18.33 5.62
C ARG A 259 5.36 -19.30 4.56
N LEU A 260 6.31 -18.86 3.72
CA LEU A 260 6.95 -19.72 2.74
C LEU A 260 7.78 -20.81 3.40
N GLU A 261 8.47 -20.51 4.50
CA GLU A 261 9.23 -21.50 5.26
C GLU A 261 8.32 -22.52 5.98
N SER A 262 7.18 -22.06 6.51
CA SER A 262 6.14 -22.95 7.03
C SER A 262 5.66 -23.93 5.96
N ILE A 263 5.34 -23.44 4.76
CA ILE A 263 4.89 -24.31 3.65
C ILE A 263 5.97 -25.34 3.29
N ARG A 264 7.25 -24.96 3.24
CA ARG A 264 8.35 -25.90 2.98
C ARG A 264 8.46 -26.96 4.08
N THR A 265 8.29 -26.56 5.33
CA THR A 265 8.33 -27.46 6.49
C THR A 265 7.16 -28.46 6.43
N ASP A 266 5.96 -27.99 6.13
CA ASP A 266 4.75 -28.82 6.01
C ASP A 266 4.90 -29.83 4.87
N VAL A 267 5.39 -29.40 3.71
CA VAL A 267 5.68 -30.27 2.55
C VAL A 267 6.73 -31.34 2.91
N LYS A 268 7.77 -30.97 3.64
CA LYS A 268 8.81 -31.91 4.10
C LYS A 268 8.24 -32.95 5.06
N GLN A 269 7.40 -32.54 6.00
CA GLN A 269 6.74 -33.46 6.93
C GLN A 269 5.76 -34.39 6.21
N TYR A 270 4.94 -33.85 5.30
CA TYR A 270 4.01 -34.62 4.49
C TYR A 270 4.72 -35.69 3.64
N ARG A 271 5.84 -35.31 3.00
CA ARG A 271 6.70 -36.25 2.29
C ARG A 271 7.24 -37.36 3.19
N ALA A 272 7.71 -37.01 4.39
CA ALA A 272 8.24 -38.00 5.34
C ALA A 272 7.15 -38.99 5.79
N GLN A 273 5.92 -38.52 5.98
CA GLN A 273 4.76 -39.37 6.31
C GLN A 273 4.42 -40.33 5.16
N LEU A 274 4.36 -39.85 3.91
CA LEU A 274 4.13 -40.73 2.75
C LEU A 274 5.29 -41.69 2.49
N MET A 275 6.54 -41.27 2.72
CA MET A 275 7.70 -42.15 2.55
C MET A 275 7.78 -43.25 3.61
N ALA A 276 7.18 -43.05 4.78
CA ALA A 276 7.10 -44.08 5.81
C ALA A 276 6.25 -45.30 5.38
N SER A 277 5.30 -45.10 4.46
CA SER A 277 4.50 -46.19 3.86
C SER A 277 5.10 -46.76 2.56
N ALA A 278 6.23 -46.22 2.08
CA ALA A 278 6.89 -46.71 0.89
C ALA A 278 7.57 -48.08 1.14
N PRO A 279 7.70 -48.94 0.10
CA PRO A 279 8.41 -50.21 0.22
C PRO A 279 9.84 -50.00 0.73
N ALA A 280 10.21 -50.73 1.80
CA ALA A 280 11.52 -50.66 2.41
C ALA A 280 12.62 -50.96 1.37
N ALA A 281 13.73 -50.22 1.42
CA ALA A 281 14.89 -50.56 0.61
C ALA A 281 15.37 -51.97 0.99
N ALA A 282 15.63 -52.83 0.01
CA ALA A 282 16.28 -54.10 0.24
C ALA A 282 17.58 -53.83 1.03
N LYS A 283 17.62 -54.26 2.30
CA LYS A 283 18.84 -54.16 3.11
C LYS A 283 19.89 -54.99 2.38
N SER A 284 20.88 -54.35 1.77
CA SER A 284 22.09 -55.07 1.40
C SER A 284 22.64 -55.64 2.70
N LYS A 285 22.54 -56.96 2.86
CA LYS A 285 23.19 -57.66 3.96
C LYS A 285 24.67 -57.35 3.80
N GLY A 286 25.18 -56.45 4.64
CA GLY A 286 26.56 -56.02 4.62
C GLY A 286 27.44 -57.26 4.63
N MET A 287 28.15 -57.45 3.53
CA MET A 287 29.27 -58.36 3.46
C MET A 287 30.27 -57.90 4.52
N GLY A 288 30.70 -58.84 5.36
CA GLY A 288 31.61 -58.57 6.45
C GLY A 288 32.89 -57.88 5.99
N ALA A 289 33.52 -57.19 6.94
CA ALA A 289 34.86 -56.66 6.83
C ALA A 289 35.80 -57.67 6.17
N GLY A 290 36.29 -57.37 4.96
CA GLY A 290 37.26 -58.21 4.29
C GLY A 290 37.43 -57.90 2.81
N SER A 291 38.66 -57.52 2.44
CA SER A 291 39.22 -57.31 1.10
C SER A 291 38.92 -55.95 0.44
N GLY A 292 40.02 -55.19 0.26
CA GLY A 292 40.01 -53.80 -0.17
C GLY A 292 39.74 -53.63 -1.66
N VAL A 293 38.61 -52.99 -1.96
CA VAL A 293 38.33 -52.38 -3.27
C VAL A 293 37.93 -50.92 -3.00
N PRO A 294 38.48 -49.92 -3.73
CA PRO A 294 38.30 -48.52 -3.36
C PRO A 294 36.85 -48.05 -3.54
N THR A 295 36.40 -47.32 -2.53
CA THR A 295 35.09 -46.68 -2.37
C THR A 295 34.71 -45.77 -3.54
N GLY A 296 33.74 -46.19 -4.35
CA GLY A 296 33.08 -45.40 -5.40
C GLY A 296 32.11 -44.34 -4.86
N ALA A 297 32.54 -43.52 -3.89
CA ALA A 297 31.73 -42.49 -3.26
C ALA A 297 31.48 -41.24 -4.14
N GLY A 298 32.12 -41.15 -5.32
CA GLY A 298 32.09 -39.95 -6.18
C GLY A 298 31.10 -39.96 -7.35
N VAL A 299 30.50 -41.09 -7.73
CA VAL A 299 29.75 -41.20 -9.00
C VAL A 299 28.23 -40.98 -8.84
N GLY A 300 27.68 -41.08 -7.62
CA GLY A 300 26.24 -40.88 -7.37
C GLY A 300 25.78 -39.42 -7.38
N MET A 301 26.70 -38.46 -7.26
CA MET A 301 26.37 -37.04 -7.07
C MET A 301 26.01 -36.31 -8.38
N VAL A 302 26.49 -36.81 -9.54
CA VAL A 302 26.31 -36.13 -10.85
C VAL A 302 25.05 -36.61 -11.59
N GLY A 303 24.59 -37.84 -11.36
CA GLY A 303 23.44 -38.41 -12.11
C GLY A 303 22.06 -37.91 -11.66
N GLY A 304 21.86 -37.66 -10.35
CA GLY A 304 20.54 -37.33 -9.79
C GLY A 304 20.02 -35.94 -10.18
N ALA A 305 20.92 -34.95 -10.29
CA ALA A 305 20.57 -33.61 -10.73
C ALA A 305 20.14 -33.59 -12.22
N ALA A 306 20.80 -34.39 -13.07
CA ALA A 306 20.49 -34.47 -14.50
C ALA A 306 19.17 -35.20 -14.78
N THR A 307 18.85 -36.27 -14.05
CA THR A 307 17.57 -36.99 -14.23
C THR A 307 16.38 -36.20 -13.65
N GLY A 308 16.56 -35.51 -12.52
CA GLY A 308 15.53 -34.64 -11.94
C GLY A 308 15.21 -33.40 -12.80
N ALA A 309 16.24 -32.79 -13.41
CA ALA A 309 16.06 -31.74 -14.40
C ALA A 309 15.38 -32.25 -15.68
N GLY A 310 15.68 -33.48 -16.12
CA GLY A 310 15.06 -34.09 -17.30
C GLY A 310 13.55 -34.39 -17.13
N ILE A 311 13.14 -34.89 -15.97
CA ILE A 311 11.71 -35.17 -15.70
C ILE A 311 10.92 -33.87 -15.45
N GLY A 312 11.54 -32.88 -14.79
CA GLY A 312 10.95 -31.55 -14.59
C GLY A 312 10.81 -30.73 -15.88
N ALA A 313 11.76 -30.85 -16.81
CA ALA A 313 11.74 -30.15 -18.10
C ALA A 313 10.71 -30.74 -19.08
N MET A 314 10.44 -32.05 -19.03
CA MET A 314 9.49 -32.71 -19.94
C MET A 314 8.01 -32.49 -19.56
N ALA A 315 7.71 -32.09 -18.32
CA ALA A 315 6.33 -31.97 -17.83
C ALA A 315 5.82 -30.52 -17.66
N GLY A 316 6.69 -29.49 -17.71
CA GLY A 316 6.28 -28.14 -17.30
C GLY A 316 6.97 -26.95 -17.98
N GLY A 317 7.86 -27.13 -18.96
CA GLY A 317 8.62 -26.02 -19.51
C GLY A 317 9.56 -25.37 -18.48
N GLY A 318 10.07 -24.16 -18.77
CA GLY A 318 11.15 -23.50 -18.01
C GLY A 318 10.94 -23.40 -16.49
N ASP A 319 9.69 -23.27 -16.02
CA ASP A 319 9.36 -23.19 -14.59
C ASP A 319 9.36 -24.57 -13.89
N GLY A 320 9.15 -25.66 -14.65
CA GLY A 320 9.23 -27.04 -14.17
C GLY A 320 10.66 -27.51 -13.90
N ALA A 321 11.64 -26.91 -14.57
CA ALA A 321 13.06 -27.25 -14.40
C ALA A 321 13.62 -26.77 -13.05
N ALA A 322 13.21 -25.61 -12.55
CA ALA A 322 13.66 -25.07 -11.27
C ALA A 322 13.05 -25.82 -10.06
N ILE A 323 11.75 -26.15 -10.16
CA ILE A 323 11.03 -26.95 -9.15
C ILE A 323 11.53 -28.41 -9.17
N GLY A 324 11.81 -28.95 -10.37
CA GLY A 324 12.39 -30.28 -10.56
C GLY A 324 13.86 -30.39 -10.11
N ALA A 325 14.65 -29.32 -10.21
CA ALA A 325 16.04 -29.32 -9.73
C ALA A 325 16.13 -29.34 -8.19
N GLY A 326 15.26 -28.60 -7.50
CA GLY A 326 15.20 -28.61 -6.02
C GLY A 326 14.76 -29.95 -5.44
N ALA A 327 13.77 -30.60 -6.04
CA ALA A 327 13.33 -31.94 -5.64
C ALA A 327 14.30 -33.05 -6.09
N GLY A 328 14.93 -32.90 -7.26
CA GLY A 328 15.87 -33.86 -7.85
C GLY A 328 17.23 -33.92 -7.15
N ALA A 329 17.74 -32.80 -6.64
CA ALA A 329 18.98 -32.75 -5.85
C ALA A 329 18.88 -33.59 -4.56
N LEU A 330 17.68 -33.67 -3.95
CA LEU A 330 17.43 -34.50 -2.77
C LEU A 330 17.29 -36.00 -3.10
N ALA A 331 16.95 -36.35 -4.34
CA ALA A 331 16.75 -37.73 -4.79
C ALA A 331 18.08 -38.47 -5.09
N GLY A 332 19.14 -37.75 -5.47
CA GLY A 332 20.44 -38.34 -5.83
C GLY A 332 21.18 -39.03 -4.68
N MET A 333 20.83 -38.72 -3.42
CA MET A 333 21.56 -39.24 -2.25
C MET A 333 21.23 -40.69 -1.85
N LEU A 334 20.18 -41.32 -2.39
CA LEU A 334 19.70 -42.62 -1.88
C LEU A 334 19.85 -43.81 -2.85
N ILE A 335 20.42 -43.60 -4.04
CA ILE A 335 20.63 -44.68 -5.02
C ILE A 335 22.08 -45.16 -4.95
N GLY A 336 22.39 -45.89 -3.88
CA GLY A 336 23.66 -46.62 -3.75
C GLY A 336 23.75 -47.77 -4.73
N ALA A 337 24.85 -47.82 -5.49
CA ALA A 337 25.15 -48.87 -6.45
C ALA A 337 25.36 -50.22 -5.75
N ILE A 338 24.66 -51.26 -6.22
CA ILE A 338 24.92 -52.64 -5.85
C ILE A 338 25.05 -53.43 -7.15
N VAL A 339 26.21 -54.05 -7.33
CA VAL A 339 26.53 -55.06 -8.35
C VAL A 339 26.48 -56.43 -7.67
N ALA A 340 25.69 -57.38 -8.18
CA ALA A 340 26.01 -58.83 -8.23
C ALA A 340 24.83 -59.72 -8.73
N ASN A 341 25.19 -60.66 -9.61
CA ASN A 341 24.59 -61.95 -10.05
C ASN A 341 23.20 -62.03 -10.73
N SER A 342 23.19 -62.72 -11.89
CA SER A 342 22.19 -62.66 -12.98
C SER A 342 20.78 -63.23 -12.72
N GLU A 343 20.57 -63.98 -11.63
CA GLU A 343 19.22 -64.44 -11.22
C GLU A 343 18.62 -63.63 -10.07
N GLN A 344 19.46 -63.07 -9.20
CA GLN A 344 19.05 -62.07 -8.20
C GLN A 344 18.82 -60.70 -8.86
N GLU A 345 19.53 -60.41 -9.95
CA GLU A 345 19.33 -59.19 -10.76
C GLU A 345 17.87 -58.98 -11.15
N LYS A 346 17.17 -59.99 -11.69
CA LYS A 346 15.78 -59.81 -12.13
C LYS A 346 14.81 -59.49 -10.99
N ARG A 347 14.98 -60.12 -9.81
CA ARG A 347 14.12 -59.84 -8.64
C ARG A 347 14.45 -58.49 -8.01
N VAL A 348 15.74 -58.18 -7.86
CA VAL A 348 16.21 -56.90 -7.35
C VAL A 348 15.84 -55.76 -8.29
N GLU A 349 15.86 -55.98 -9.61
CA GLU A 349 15.46 -55.02 -10.63
C GLU A 349 13.94 -54.78 -10.61
N GLN A 350 13.13 -55.84 -10.46
CA GLN A 350 11.68 -55.71 -10.26
C GLN A 350 11.32 -54.96 -8.97
N GLU A 351 11.97 -55.26 -7.84
CA GLU A 351 11.79 -54.53 -6.58
C GLU A 351 12.23 -53.07 -6.68
N LYS A 352 13.35 -52.81 -7.37
CA LYS A 352 13.82 -51.44 -7.66
C LYS A 352 12.83 -50.68 -8.55
N ALA A 353 12.27 -51.33 -9.58
CA ALA A 353 11.28 -50.73 -10.47
C ALA A 353 9.98 -50.40 -9.73
N ALA A 354 9.47 -51.33 -8.92
CA ALA A 354 8.29 -51.13 -8.09
C ALA A 354 8.49 -49.98 -7.08
N ARG A 355 9.66 -49.92 -6.43
CA ARG A 355 10.00 -48.82 -5.51
C ARG A 355 10.14 -47.49 -6.22
N ARG A 356 10.76 -47.45 -7.40
CA ARG A 356 10.85 -46.23 -8.23
C ARG A 356 9.46 -45.73 -8.60
N ALA A 357 8.55 -46.63 -8.97
CA ALA A 357 7.16 -46.28 -9.26
C ALA A 357 6.42 -45.74 -8.04
N ALA A 358 6.58 -46.38 -6.87
CA ALA A 358 5.98 -45.93 -5.62
C ALA A 358 6.51 -44.56 -5.17
N VAL A 359 7.83 -44.36 -5.21
CA VAL A 359 8.47 -43.07 -4.92
C VAL A 359 7.99 -42.00 -5.89
N ALA A 360 7.94 -42.30 -7.20
CA ALA A 360 7.44 -41.34 -8.19
C ALA A 360 5.98 -40.95 -7.96
N ALA A 361 5.14 -41.88 -7.49
CA ALA A 361 3.75 -41.58 -7.11
C ALA A 361 3.70 -40.65 -5.88
N ILE A 362 4.47 -40.96 -4.83
CA ILE A 362 4.58 -40.11 -3.63
C ILE A 362 5.05 -38.70 -4.00
N GLU A 363 6.08 -38.56 -4.85
CA GLU A 363 6.57 -37.24 -5.25
C GLU A 363 5.52 -36.42 -6.02
N ARG A 364 4.68 -37.07 -6.84
CA ARG A 364 3.56 -36.38 -7.50
C ARG A 364 2.57 -35.82 -6.46
N GLU A 365 2.20 -36.63 -5.46
CA GLU A 365 1.31 -36.19 -4.39
C GLU A 365 1.92 -35.05 -3.56
N VAL A 366 3.22 -35.11 -3.26
CA VAL A 366 3.94 -34.04 -2.55
C VAL A 366 3.94 -32.74 -3.34
N VAL A 367 4.19 -32.79 -4.66
CA VAL A 367 4.13 -31.61 -5.54
C VAL A 367 2.72 -31.03 -5.62
N GLU A 368 1.69 -31.88 -5.70
CA GLU A 368 0.30 -31.43 -5.67
C GLU A 368 -0.06 -30.78 -4.33
N TYR A 369 0.39 -31.34 -3.21
CA TYR A 369 0.21 -30.79 -1.89
C TYR A 369 0.89 -29.42 -1.73
N GLN A 370 2.16 -29.30 -2.14
CA GLN A 370 2.86 -28.02 -2.17
C GLN A 370 2.12 -26.99 -3.02
N ARG A 371 1.67 -27.39 -4.22
CA ARG A 371 0.93 -26.51 -5.13
C ARG A 371 -0.40 -26.05 -4.52
N LYS A 372 -1.08 -26.92 -3.77
CA LYS A 372 -2.31 -26.59 -3.03
C LYS A 372 -2.04 -25.51 -1.99
N LEU A 373 -1.07 -25.72 -1.09
CA LEU A 373 -0.70 -24.75 -0.06
C LEU A 373 -0.29 -23.40 -0.66
N MET A 374 0.51 -23.42 -1.73
CA MET A 374 0.92 -22.20 -2.42
C MET A 374 -0.26 -21.44 -3.05
N ARG A 375 -1.22 -22.15 -3.64
CA ARG A 375 -2.44 -21.54 -4.20
C ARG A 375 -3.32 -20.94 -3.10
N GLU A 376 -3.46 -21.63 -1.96
CA GLU A 376 -4.22 -21.12 -0.82
C GLU A 376 -3.61 -19.80 -0.33
N PHE A 377 -2.29 -19.77 -0.11
CA PHE A 377 -1.61 -18.55 0.30
C PHE A 377 -1.69 -17.43 -0.75
N GLU A 378 -1.54 -17.77 -2.03
CA GLU A 378 -1.70 -16.78 -3.11
C GLU A 378 -3.13 -16.21 -3.18
N ASN A 379 -4.14 -17.03 -2.91
CA ASN A 379 -5.53 -16.59 -2.84
C ASN A 379 -5.77 -15.67 -1.64
N GLU A 380 -5.20 -15.98 -0.47
CA GLU A 380 -5.24 -15.11 0.72
C GLU A 380 -4.71 -13.71 0.40
N LEU A 381 -3.49 -13.62 -0.17
CA LEU A 381 -2.89 -12.34 -0.59
C LEU A 381 -3.73 -11.63 -1.66
N SER A 382 -4.28 -12.38 -2.63
CA SER A 382 -5.09 -11.80 -3.70
C SER A 382 -6.42 -11.23 -3.17
N GLN A 383 -7.03 -11.87 -2.16
CA GLN A 383 -8.23 -11.36 -1.50
C GLN A 383 -7.94 -10.06 -0.73
N GLU A 384 -6.83 -10.02 0.01
CA GLU A 384 -6.40 -8.82 0.72
C GLU A 384 -6.10 -7.66 -0.24
N SER A 385 -5.33 -7.95 -1.30
CA SER A 385 -5.06 -7.03 -2.42
C SER A 385 -6.36 -6.46 -3.01
N THR A 386 -7.32 -7.32 -3.34
CA THR A 386 -8.60 -6.88 -3.94
C THR A 386 -9.41 -6.03 -2.97
N LYS A 387 -9.46 -6.40 -1.68
CA LYS A 387 -10.12 -5.61 -0.64
C LYS A 387 -9.48 -4.22 -0.52
N GLN A 388 -8.16 -4.17 -0.54
CA GLN A 388 -7.40 -2.93 -0.50
C GLN A 388 -7.70 -2.06 -1.73
N GLU A 389 -7.65 -2.61 -2.93
CA GLU A 389 -7.99 -1.88 -4.16
C GLU A 389 -9.43 -1.35 -4.14
N SER A 390 -10.38 -2.13 -3.64
CA SER A 390 -11.77 -1.69 -3.51
C SER A 390 -11.93 -0.53 -2.51
N THR A 391 -11.08 -0.50 -1.47
CA THR A 391 -11.06 0.57 -0.48
C THR A 391 -10.45 1.85 -1.07
N LEU A 392 -9.38 1.72 -1.84
CA LEU A 392 -8.74 2.85 -2.54
C LEU A 392 -9.64 3.41 -3.65
N ALA A 393 -10.37 2.57 -4.38
CA ALA A 393 -11.24 3.02 -5.47
C ALA A 393 -12.46 3.81 -4.99
N ARG A 394 -12.85 3.69 -3.72
CA ARG A 394 -13.96 4.45 -3.16
C ARG A 394 -13.46 5.81 -2.69
N PRO A 395 -13.94 6.93 -3.28
CA PRO A 395 -13.69 8.25 -2.70
C PRO A 395 -14.41 8.29 -1.34
N THR A 396 -13.68 8.05 -0.26
CA THR A 396 -14.26 7.94 1.08
C THR A 396 -15.08 9.20 1.39
N SER A 397 -16.39 9.07 1.61
CA SER A 397 -17.12 10.05 2.38
C SER A 397 -16.59 9.92 3.81
N ARG A 398 -15.74 10.84 4.25
CA ARG A 398 -15.44 10.90 5.67
C ARG A 398 -16.71 11.43 6.33
N ASN A 399 -17.32 10.59 7.17
CA ASN A 399 -18.35 11.03 8.11
C ASN A 399 -17.77 12.08 9.05
#